data_AF-B9E1P4-F1
#
_entry.id   AF-B9E1P4-F1
#
_cell.length_a   1.000
_cell.length_b   1.000
_cell.length_c   1.000
_cell.angle_alpha   90.00
_cell.angle_beta   90.00
_cell.angle_gamma   90.00
#
_symmetry.space_group_name_H-M   'P 1'
#
loop_
_entity.id
_entity.type
_entity.pdbx_description
1 polymer ?
#
loop_
_entity_poly.entity_id
_entity_poly.type
_entity_poly.pdbx_seq_one_letter_code
_entity_poly.pdbx_strand_id
1 'polypeptide(L)'
;MDSFLKNVGIMAIGFLVVYIYKRIVDYYDLEQLEYSECDKKSESIKKADKEISYHNTLRSRTGGDKMSTFFKGIKKPFLVTLVLLLVCGLAYPLILTGISQVIFPKQANGSLVIVNGKAIGSALIGQDFTDGRFMKGRPSAVNYNTYIREDKDSGNYAGVGSGSKNYAPTNPELVKRVQEDIDAFLKANPSIKKEDIPTDLLTASGSGLDPHISPESAAVQILALVKSTGLSKDKLETIVKNNTQGKAFGVFGEKTVNVLKVNLDIAKELGLFNKK
;
A
#
# COMPACT_ATOMS: atom_id res chain seq x y z
N MET A 1 -8.46 22.15 11.01
CA MET A 1 -7.88 21.63 12.26
C MET A 1 -7.04 20.37 12.01
N ASP A 2 -7.55 19.37 11.29
CA ASP A 2 -6.88 18.06 11.09
C ASP A 2 -5.53 18.07 10.37
N SER A 3 -5.32 18.98 9.41
CA SER A 3 -4.03 19.10 8.71
C SER A 3 -2.96 19.76 9.59
N PHE A 4 -3.37 20.67 10.47
CA PHE A 4 -2.47 21.42 11.36
C PHE A 4 -1.91 20.53 12.48
N LEU A 5 -2.75 19.69 13.09
CA LEU A 5 -2.34 18.76 14.16
C LEU A 5 -1.43 17.62 13.65
N LYS A 6 -1.62 17.14 12.41
CA LYS A 6 -0.71 16.17 11.77
C LYS A 6 0.69 16.75 11.57
N ASN A 7 0.80 18.01 11.16
CA ASN A 7 2.09 18.63 10.88
C ASN A 7 2.85 19.06 12.15
N VAL A 8 2.15 19.47 13.21
CA VAL A 8 2.78 19.76 14.51
C VAL A 8 3.36 18.48 15.14
N GLY A 9 2.65 17.35 15.03
CA GLY A 9 3.15 16.05 15.52
C GLY A 9 4.38 15.54 14.76
N ILE A 10 4.40 15.68 13.43
CA ILE A 10 5.56 15.27 12.60
C ILE A 10 6.78 16.16 12.88
N MET A 11 6.59 17.47 13.07
CA MET A 11 7.69 18.35 13.46
C MET A 11 8.22 18.03 14.85
N ALA A 12 7.35 17.76 15.83
CA ALA A 12 7.79 17.41 17.19
C ALA A 12 8.62 16.12 17.24
N ILE A 13 8.23 15.09 16.46
CA ILE A 13 8.99 13.84 16.34
C ILE A 13 10.32 14.08 15.60
N GLY A 14 10.31 14.89 14.54
CA GLY A 14 11.54 15.28 13.85
C GLY A 14 12.53 16.00 14.77
N PHE A 15 12.05 16.95 15.57
CA PHE A 15 12.87 17.63 16.57
C PHE A 15 13.38 16.69 17.66
N LEU A 16 12.58 15.72 18.12
CA LEU A 16 13.00 14.74 19.10
C LEU A 16 14.08 13.80 18.54
N VAL A 17 13.92 13.32 17.31
CA VAL A 17 14.92 12.45 16.64
C VAL A 17 16.21 13.22 16.38
N VAL A 18 16.14 14.46 15.89
CA VAL A 18 17.33 15.31 15.69
C VAL A 18 17.98 15.67 17.02
N TYR A 19 17.21 15.93 18.07
CA TYR A 19 17.72 16.21 19.42
C TYR A 19 18.43 14.99 20.02
N ILE A 20 17.84 13.80 19.91
CA ILE A 20 18.44 12.55 20.38
C ILE A 20 19.70 12.24 19.56
N TYR A 21 19.66 12.41 18.23
CA TYR A 21 20.81 12.17 17.37
C TYR A 21 21.96 13.13 17.68
N LYS A 22 21.65 14.43 17.88
CA LYS A 22 22.63 15.43 18.25
C LYS A 22 23.22 15.17 19.65
N ARG A 23 22.38 14.79 20.63
CA ARG A 23 22.84 14.38 21.97
C ARG A 23 23.75 13.16 21.93
N ILE A 24 23.48 12.20 21.05
CA ILE A 24 24.32 11.02 20.85
C ILE A 24 25.65 11.45 20.22
N VAL A 25 25.64 12.26 19.16
CA VAL A 25 26.87 12.75 18.49
C VAL A 25 27.72 13.59 19.45
N ASP A 26 27.13 14.52 20.19
CA ASP A 26 27.84 15.36 21.17
C ASP A 26 28.46 14.51 22.30
N TYR A 27 27.82 13.39 22.68
CA TYR A 27 28.37 12.43 23.64
C TYR A 27 29.59 11.68 23.07
N TYR A 28 29.59 11.36 21.77
CA TYR A 28 30.71 10.71 21.09
C TYR A 28 31.94 11.63 20.96
N ASP A 29 31.75 12.94 20.75
CA ASP A 29 32.86 13.91 20.67
C ASP A 29 33.53 14.14 22.04
N LEU A 30 32.76 14.13 23.12
CA LEU A 30 33.30 14.20 24.49
C LEU A 30 34.10 12.94 24.85
N GLU A 31 33.63 11.76 24.46
CA GLU A 31 34.32 10.48 24.69
C GLU A 31 35.64 10.38 23.88
N GLN A 32 35.71 10.99 22.69
CA GLN A 32 36.94 11.11 21.87
C GLN A 32 37.98 12.05 22.50
N LEU A 33 37.54 13.19 23.07
CA LEU A 33 38.42 14.14 23.77
C LEU A 33 39.06 13.52 25.01
N GLU A 34 38.28 12.80 25.81
CA GLU A 34 38.74 12.09 27.01
C GLU A 34 39.71 10.94 26.65
N TYR A 35 39.46 10.24 25.54
CA TYR A 35 40.38 9.23 25.00
C TYR A 35 41.72 9.85 24.56
N SER A 36 41.70 11.04 23.94
CA SER A 36 42.93 11.74 23.49
C SER A 36 43.80 12.25 24.66
N GLU A 37 43.18 12.71 25.76
CA GLU A 37 43.90 13.11 26.97
C GLU A 37 44.48 11.89 27.70
N CYS A 38 43.73 10.79 27.75
CA CYS A 38 44.22 9.54 28.31
C CYS A 38 45.41 8.99 27.51
N ASP A 39 45.44 9.16 26.19
CA ASP A 39 46.53 8.68 25.35
C ASP A 39 47.81 9.52 25.49
N LYS A 40 47.71 10.85 25.64
CA LYS A 40 48.84 11.72 25.97
C LYS A 40 49.43 11.38 27.35
N LYS A 41 48.57 11.07 28.33
CA LYS A 41 49.00 10.60 29.66
C LYS A 41 49.64 9.21 29.56
N SER A 42 49.14 8.32 28.70
CA SER A 42 49.72 7.00 28.42
C SER A 42 51.11 7.10 27.76
N GLU A 43 51.33 8.04 26.84
CA GLU A 43 52.63 8.27 26.21
C GLU A 43 53.68 8.79 27.18
N SER A 44 53.29 9.66 28.13
CA SER A 44 54.19 10.13 29.19
C SER A 44 54.62 9.01 30.16
N ILE A 45 53.72 8.06 30.44
CA ILE A 45 53.98 6.88 31.27
C ILE A 45 54.82 5.84 30.52
N LYS A 46 54.57 5.63 29.21
CA LYS A 46 55.36 4.73 28.34
C LYS A 46 56.81 5.18 28.15
N LYS A 47 57.09 6.49 28.23
CA LYS A 47 58.47 7.03 28.18
C LYS A 47 59.25 6.74 29.46
N ALA A 48 58.57 6.69 30.61
CA ALA A 48 59.15 6.31 31.91
C ALA A 48 59.31 4.79 32.05
N ASP A 49 58.39 3.99 31.51
CA ASP A 49 58.46 2.51 31.54
C ASP A 49 59.50 1.92 30.57
N LYS A 50 59.94 2.69 29.56
CA LYS A 50 60.91 2.24 28.55
C LYS A 50 62.32 2.01 29.13
N GLU A 51 62.64 2.61 30.28
CA GLU A 51 63.90 2.34 30.98
C GLU A 51 63.85 1.12 31.91
N ILE A 52 62.67 0.69 32.36
CA ILE A 52 62.52 -0.41 33.32
C ILE A 52 62.24 -1.76 32.61
N SER A 53 61.71 -1.73 31.39
CA SER A 53 61.17 -2.91 30.70
C SER A 53 62.04 -3.45 29.55
N TYR A 54 63.37 -3.36 29.60
CA TYR A 54 64.22 -4.06 28.60
C TYR A 54 64.50 -5.53 28.93
N HIS A 55 64.19 -5.98 30.16
CA HIS A 55 64.65 -7.29 30.63
C HIS A 55 63.61 -8.39 30.83
N ASN A 56 62.31 -8.14 30.66
CA ASN A 56 61.33 -9.20 30.82
C ASN A 56 60.27 -9.16 29.72
N THR A 57 60.06 -10.33 29.12
CA THR A 57 58.82 -10.75 28.44
C THR A 57 58.75 -10.58 26.92
N LEU A 58 59.68 -11.22 26.21
CA LEU A 58 59.39 -11.90 24.93
C LEU A 58 58.44 -13.09 25.14
N ARG A 59 57.22 -12.86 25.63
CA ARG A 59 56.20 -13.92 25.72
C ARG A 59 54.78 -13.34 25.60
N SER A 60 54.17 -13.64 24.46
CA SER A 60 52.72 -13.68 24.21
C SER A 60 51.90 -12.39 24.42
N ARG A 61 51.57 -11.66 23.34
CA ARG A 61 50.29 -10.95 23.16
C ARG A 61 50.21 -10.19 21.84
N THR A 62 49.76 -10.83 20.76
CA THR A 62 49.36 -10.09 19.52
C THR A 62 48.07 -10.61 18.86
N GLY A 63 47.31 -11.50 19.50
CA GLY A 63 46.00 -11.97 19.01
C GLY A 63 44.78 -11.54 19.85
N GLY A 64 44.92 -11.47 21.18
CA GLY A 64 43.79 -11.24 22.10
C GLY A 64 43.27 -9.80 22.15
N ASP A 65 44.16 -8.81 22.03
CA ASP A 65 43.77 -7.40 22.21
C ASP A 65 42.96 -6.85 21.03
N LYS A 66 43.31 -7.20 19.78
CA LYS A 66 42.54 -6.80 18.58
C LYS A 66 41.12 -7.40 18.58
N MET A 67 40.98 -8.64 19.04
CA MET A 67 39.69 -9.32 19.19
C MET A 67 38.82 -8.61 20.23
N SER A 68 39.38 -8.22 21.37
CA SER A 68 38.63 -7.53 22.43
C SER A 68 38.13 -6.14 22.02
N THR A 69 38.93 -5.40 21.23
CA THR A 69 38.56 -4.07 20.72
C THR A 69 37.48 -4.15 19.65
N PHE A 70 37.52 -5.17 18.79
CA PHE A 70 36.47 -5.47 17.81
C PHE A 70 35.12 -5.79 18.48
N PHE A 71 35.11 -6.68 19.49
CA PHE A 71 33.89 -7.01 20.24
C PHE A 71 33.37 -5.85 21.10
N LYS A 72 34.23 -4.92 21.53
CA LYS A 72 33.80 -3.68 22.22
C LYS A 72 33.14 -2.69 21.25
N GLY A 73 33.61 -2.61 20.00
CA GLY A 73 33.02 -1.76 18.96
C GLY A 73 31.63 -2.20 18.47
N ILE A 74 31.31 -3.50 18.58
CA ILE A 74 30.06 -4.06 18.05
C ILE A 74 28.84 -3.91 18.98
N LYS A 75 29.06 -3.66 20.29
CA LYS A 75 27.98 -3.59 21.29
C LYS A 75 27.04 -2.41 21.06
N LYS A 76 27.60 -1.21 20.82
CA LYS A 76 26.82 0.01 20.57
C LYS A 76 25.96 -0.10 19.29
N PRO A 77 26.47 -0.50 18.11
CA PRO A 77 25.64 -0.65 16.91
C PRO A 77 24.61 -1.78 17.04
N PHE A 78 24.94 -2.88 17.73
CA PHE A 78 23.97 -3.94 18.02
C PHE A 78 22.81 -3.42 18.88
N LEU A 79 23.11 -2.68 19.96
CA LEU A 79 22.09 -2.11 20.83
C LEU A 79 21.20 -1.11 20.07
N VAL A 80 21.79 -0.23 19.26
CA VAL A 80 21.02 0.71 18.43
C VAL A 80 20.11 -0.03 17.45
N THR A 81 20.62 -1.08 16.81
CA THR A 81 19.83 -1.94 15.92
C THR A 81 18.66 -2.60 16.66
N LEU A 82 18.90 -3.14 17.86
CA LEU A 82 17.86 -3.76 18.68
C LEU A 82 16.79 -2.75 19.11
N VAL A 83 17.20 -1.56 19.54
CA VAL A 83 16.28 -0.49 19.93
C VAL A 83 15.45 -0.05 18.74
N LEU A 84 16.06 0.19 17.57
CA LEU A 84 15.32 0.55 16.36
C LEU A 84 14.37 -0.56 15.89
N LEU A 85 14.77 -1.83 16.02
CA LEU A 85 13.91 -2.97 15.72
C LEU A 85 12.68 -2.99 16.64
N LEU A 86 12.85 -2.77 17.95
CA LEU A 86 11.73 -2.72 18.89
C LEU A 86 10.84 -1.50 18.65
N VAL A 87 11.43 -0.34 18.40
CA VAL A 87 10.67 0.89 18.16
C VAL A 87 9.90 0.80 16.85
N CYS A 88 10.57 0.50 15.73
CA CYS A 88 9.96 0.49 14.40
C CYS A 88 9.16 -0.78 14.10
N GLY A 89 9.56 -1.92 14.66
CA GLY A 89 8.94 -3.22 14.41
C GLY A 89 7.84 -3.61 15.41
N LEU A 90 7.81 -3.00 16.60
CA LEU A 90 6.82 -3.33 17.63
C LEU A 90 6.07 -2.10 18.16
N ALA A 91 6.77 -1.15 18.77
CA ALA A 91 6.12 -0.02 19.43
C ALA A 91 5.31 0.83 18.43
N TYR A 92 5.91 1.19 17.29
CA TYR A 92 5.27 2.02 16.28
C TYR A 92 4.06 1.34 15.63
N PRO A 93 4.12 0.09 15.11
CA PRO A 93 2.96 -0.59 14.54
C PRO A 93 1.82 -0.77 15.54
N LEU A 94 2.12 -1.10 16.80
CA LEU A 94 1.10 -1.28 17.84
C LEU A 94 0.40 0.02 18.21
N ILE A 95 1.16 1.10 18.42
CA ILE A 95 0.59 2.42 18.72
C ILE A 95 -0.27 2.89 17.54
N LEU A 96 0.24 2.79 16.31
CA LEU A 96 -0.48 3.21 15.12
C LEU A 96 -1.77 2.37 14.91
N THR A 97 -1.70 1.06 15.14
CA THR A 97 -2.87 0.17 15.07
C THR A 97 -3.89 0.54 16.14
N GLY A 98 -3.48 0.75 17.39
CA GLY A 98 -4.36 1.14 18.48
C GLY A 98 -5.09 2.45 18.19
N ILE A 99 -4.35 3.49 17.76
CA ILE A 99 -4.95 4.77 17.38
C ILE A 99 -5.90 4.61 16.20
N SER A 100 -5.50 3.86 15.17
CA SER A 100 -6.32 3.65 13.97
C SER A 100 -7.63 2.93 14.28
N GLN A 101 -7.61 1.96 15.20
CA GLN A 101 -8.81 1.24 15.62
C GLN A 101 -9.77 2.12 16.42
N VAL A 102 -9.26 3.07 17.23
CA VAL A 102 -10.11 4.01 17.98
C VAL A 102 -10.72 5.08 17.08
N ILE A 103 -9.91 5.69 16.20
CA ILE A 103 -10.34 6.86 15.42
C ILE A 103 -11.01 6.44 14.09
N PHE A 104 -10.51 5.40 13.44
CA PHE A 104 -10.95 4.97 12.10
C PHE A 104 -11.17 3.45 12.00
N PRO A 105 -12.03 2.85 12.86
CA PRO A 105 -12.20 1.40 12.91
C PRO A 105 -12.65 0.81 11.57
N LYS A 106 -13.51 1.50 10.82
CA LYS A 106 -14.00 1.01 9.53
C LYS A 106 -12.86 0.87 8.51
N GLN A 107 -11.99 1.88 8.42
CA GLN A 107 -10.86 1.91 7.49
C GLN A 107 -9.75 0.96 7.93
N ALA A 108 -9.44 0.93 9.23
CA ALA A 108 -8.43 0.04 9.82
C ALA A 108 -8.76 -1.45 9.60
N ASN A 109 -10.06 -1.79 9.59
CA ASN A 109 -10.54 -3.14 9.29
C ASN A 109 -10.85 -3.36 7.79
N GLY A 110 -10.26 -2.55 6.90
CA GLY A 110 -10.29 -2.79 5.44
C GLY A 110 -11.51 -2.25 4.71
N SER A 111 -12.32 -1.38 5.33
CA SER A 111 -13.52 -0.78 4.71
C SER A 111 -14.51 -1.80 4.14
N LEU A 112 -14.70 -2.90 4.87
CA LEU A 112 -15.60 -3.99 4.47
C LEU A 112 -17.04 -3.49 4.31
N VAL A 113 -17.72 -4.05 3.30
CA VAL A 113 -19.15 -3.88 3.08
C VAL A 113 -19.85 -5.16 3.51
N ILE A 114 -20.78 -5.00 4.45
CA ILE A 114 -21.52 -6.12 5.06
C ILE A 114 -22.98 -5.98 4.67
N VAL A 115 -23.55 -7.07 4.15
CA VAL A 115 -24.97 -7.18 3.83
C VAL A 115 -25.51 -8.43 4.49
N ASN A 116 -26.60 -8.31 5.24
CA ASN A 116 -27.20 -9.42 6.01
C ASN A 116 -26.21 -10.17 6.91
N GLY A 117 -25.29 -9.45 7.55
CA GLY A 117 -24.26 -10.03 8.42
C GLY A 117 -23.10 -10.72 7.70
N LYS A 118 -23.10 -10.79 6.36
CA LYS A 118 -22.03 -11.37 5.55
C LYS A 118 -21.18 -10.29 4.89
N ALA A 119 -19.85 -10.41 5.00
CA ALA A 119 -18.92 -9.58 4.24
C ALA A 119 -18.98 -9.98 2.76
N ILE A 120 -19.42 -9.06 1.92
CA ILE A 120 -19.55 -9.28 0.46
C ILE A 120 -18.41 -8.66 -0.33
N GLY A 121 -17.58 -7.81 0.30
CA GLY A 121 -16.47 -7.13 -0.35
C GLY A 121 -15.88 -6.00 0.49
N SER A 122 -14.97 -5.24 -0.09
CA SER A 122 -14.44 -4.00 0.46
C SER A 122 -14.73 -2.85 -0.50
N ALA A 123 -15.08 -1.68 0.04
CA ALA A 123 -15.26 -0.49 -0.79
C ALA A 123 -13.99 -0.06 -1.56
N LEU A 124 -12.83 -0.63 -1.20
CA LEU A 124 -11.53 -0.31 -1.79
C LEU A 124 -11.03 -1.36 -2.79
N ILE A 125 -11.77 -2.45 -2.99
CA ILE A 125 -11.36 -3.58 -3.83
C ILE A 125 -12.43 -3.84 -4.88
N GLY A 126 -12.05 -3.82 -6.15
CA GLY A 126 -12.92 -4.19 -7.26
C GLY A 126 -13.25 -5.68 -7.25
N GLN A 127 -14.31 -6.05 -7.95
CA GLN A 127 -14.76 -7.42 -8.12
C GLN A 127 -15.10 -7.65 -9.58
N ASP A 128 -14.96 -8.89 -10.04
CA ASP A 128 -15.41 -9.26 -11.37
C ASP A 128 -16.94 -9.46 -11.39
N PHE A 129 -17.63 -8.64 -12.19
CA PHE A 129 -19.08 -8.69 -12.36
C PHE A 129 -19.40 -9.17 -13.78
N THR A 130 -19.83 -10.43 -13.89
CA THR A 130 -20.13 -11.07 -15.18
C THR A 130 -21.59 -10.98 -15.59
N ASP A 131 -22.51 -10.83 -14.62
CA ASP A 131 -23.95 -10.69 -14.87
C ASP A 131 -24.27 -9.33 -15.49
N GLY A 132 -25.01 -9.33 -16.60
CA GLY A 132 -25.35 -8.13 -17.36
C GLY A 132 -26.23 -7.12 -16.62
N ARG A 133 -26.78 -7.47 -15.46
CA ARG A 133 -27.52 -6.56 -14.56
C ARG A 133 -26.59 -5.64 -13.76
N PHE A 134 -25.30 -5.91 -13.74
CA PHE A 134 -24.32 -5.15 -12.97
C PHE A 134 -23.34 -4.40 -13.86
N MET A 135 -22.89 -3.26 -13.35
CA MET A 135 -21.87 -2.44 -13.98
C MET A 135 -20.53 -3.16 -13.94
N LYS A 136 -19.82 -3.11 -15.07
CA LYS A 136 -18.49 -3.70 -15.22
C LYS A 136 -17.42 -2.69 -14.83
N GLY A 137 -16.40 -3.20 -14.15
CA GLY A 137 -15.17 -2.47 -13.84
C GLY A 137 -14.16 -2.52 -14.98
N ARG A 138 -12.91 -2.21 -14.64
CA ARG A 138 -11.78 -2.27 -15.57
C ARG A 138 -11.33 -3.72 -15.76
N PRO A 139 -10.62 -4.05 -16.85
CA PRO A 139 -9.94 -5.33 -16.96
C PRO A 139 -8.96 -5.54 -15.79
N SER A 140 -8.88 -6.76 -15.27
CA SER A 140 -7.95 -7.15 -14.19
C SER A 140 -6.95 -8.19 -14.68
N ALA A 141 -5.67 -7.98 -14.38
CA ALA A 141 -4.62 -8.96 -14.63
C ALA A 141 -4.56 -10.09 -13.59
N VAL A 142 -5.24 -9.91 -12.45
CA VAL A 142 -5.24 -10.84 -11.29
C VAL A 142 -6.65 -11.34 -10.98
N ASN A 143 -7.56 -11.26 -11.96
CA ASN A 143 -8.96 -11.68 -11.81
C ASN A 143 -9.65 -11.09 -10.57
N TYR A 144 -9.29 -9.87 -10.16
CA TYR A 144 -9.77 -9.25 -8.92
C TYR A 144 -9.62 -10.13 -7.64
N ASN A 145 -8.79 -11.18 -7.67
CA ASN A 145 -8.75 -12.27 -6.71
C ASN A 145 -10.10 -13.00 -6.47
N THR A 146 -11.04 -12.94 -7.42
CA THR A 146 -12.35 -13.60 -7.37
C THR A 146 -12.31 -15.00 -7.97
N TYR A 147 -11.47 -15.87 -7.41
CA TYR A 147 -11.36 -17.27 -7.83
C TYR A 147 -12.37 -18.17 -7.11
N ILE A 148 -12.94 -19.13 -7.84
CA ILE A 148 -13.77 -20.20 -7.29
C ILE A 148 -12.96 -21.49 -7.11
N ARG A 149 -13.53 -22.51 -6.45
CA ARG A 149 -12.78 -23.75 -6.15
C ARG A 149 -12.39 -24.48 -7.43
N GLU A 150 -13.26 -24.43 -8.42
CA GLU A 150 -13.12 -25.03 -9.74
C GLU A 150 -11.92 -24.43 -10.50
N ASP A 151 -11.57 -23.15 -10.25
CA ASP A 151 -10.39 -22.53 -10.85
C ASP A 151 -9.08 -23.15 -10.35
N LYS A 152 -9.07 -23.65 -9.10
CA LYS A 152 -7.89 -24.36 -8.57
C LYS A 152 -7.71 -25.70 -9.24
N ASP A 153 -8.81 -26.44 -9.42
CA ASP A 153 -8.78 -27.80 -9.96
C ASP A 153 -8.48 -27.81 -11.47
N SER A 154 -8.89 -26.75 -12.18
CA SER A 154 -8.64 -26.58 -13.62
C SER A 154 -7.29 -25.96 -13.98
N GLY A 155 -6.50 -25.54 -12.99
CA GLY A 155 -5.21 -24.86 -13.21
C GLY A 155 -5.33 -23.38 -13.61
N ASN A 156 -6.53 -22.80 -13.59
CA ASN A 156 -6.78 -21.38 -13.87
C ASN A 156 -6.47 -20.45 -12.67
N TYR A 157 -6.24 -21.02 -11.49
CA TYR A 157 -5.84 -20.28 -10.30
C TYR A 157 -4.39 -19.81 -10.38
N ALA A 158 -4.19 -18.51 -10.57
CA ALA A 158 -2.88 -17.88 -10.65
C ALA A 158 -2.30 -17.45 -9.28
N GLY A 159 -3.03 -17.68 -8.17
CA GLY A 159 -2.67 -17.17 -6.85
C GLY A 159 -3.36 -15.85 -6.51
N VAL A 160 -3.32 -15.48 -5.23
CA VAL A 160 -3.76 -14.14 -4.78
C VAL A 160 -2.64 -13.15 -5.06
N GLY A 161 -2.96 -12.06 -5.75
CA GLY A 161 -1.96 -11.07 -6.15
C GLY A 161 -2.51 -9.66 -6.26
N SER A 162 -1.58 -8.73 -6.48
CA SER A 162 -1.84 -7.34 -6.86
C SER A 162 -0.78 -6.95 -7.87
N GLY A 163 -1.20 -6.37 -8.99
CA GLY A 163 -0.32 -5.94 -10.06
C GLY A 163 -0.98 -5.97 -11.43
N SER A 164 -0.18 -5.71 -12.45
CA SER A 164 -0.57 -5.78 -13.85
C SER A 164 0.43 -6.61 -14.66
N LYS A 165 0.11 -6.90 -15.92
CA LYS A 165 1.05 -7.56 -16.84
C LYS A 165 2.22 -6.67 -17.28
N ASN A 166 2.16 -5.35 -17.01
CA ASN A 166 3.20 -4.37 -17.36
C ASN A 166 3.61 -4.38 -18.84
N TYR A 167 2.64 -4.59 -19.74
CA TYR A 167 2.88 -4.57 -21.18
C TYR A 167 3.31 -3.17 -21.66
N ALA A 168 4.33 -3.12 -22.51
CA ALA A 168 4.67 -1.91 -23.26
C ALA A 168 3.65 -1.65 -24.38
N PRO A 169 3.46 -0.39 -24.82
CA PRO A 169 2.55 -0.05 -25.93
C PRO A 169 2.87 -0.78 -27.25
N THR A 170 4.12 -1.20 -27.45
CA THR A 170 4.58 -1.94 -28.63
C THR A 170 4.38 -3.46 -28.52
N ASN A 171 3.89 -3.97 -27.39
CA ASN A 171 3.71 -5.40 -27.19
C ASN A 171 2.48 -5.92 -27.98
N PRO A 172 2.64 -6.93 -28.86
CA PRO A 172 1.55 -7.44 -29.68
C PRO A 172 0.42 -8.09 -28.85
N GLU A 173 0.71 -8.67 -27.68
CA GLU A 173 -0.31 -9.27 -26.80
C GLU A 173 -1.27 -8.20 -26.24
N LEU A 174 -0.75 -7.01 -25.94
CA LEU A 174 -1.58 -5.89 -25.48
C LEU A 174 -2.56 -5.46 -26.58
N VAL A 175 -2.05 -5.30 -27.81
CA VAL A 175 -2.87 -4.91 -28.97
C VAL A 175 -3.95 -5.95 -29.22
N LYS A 176 -3.60 -7.24 -29.20
CA LYS A 176 -4.55 -8.33 -29.37
C LYS A 176 -5.66 -8.32 -28.31
N ARG A 177 -5.30 -8.26 -27.03
CA ARG A 177 -6.27 -8.21 -25.92
C ARG A 177 -7.20 -7.01 -26.03
N VAL A 178 -6.66 -5.80 -26.28
CA VAL A 178 -7.49 -4.59 -26.44
C VAL A 178 -8.48 -4.76 -27.57
N GLN A 179 -8.05 -5.32 -28.71
CA GLN A 179 -8.92 -5.53 -29.86
C GLN A 179 -10.04 -6.54 -29.54
N GLU A 180 -9.71 -7.64 -28.86
CA GLU A 180 -10.70 -8.62 -28.38
C GLU A 180 -11.72 -8.00 -27.41
N ASP A 181 -11.26 -7.16 -26.49
CA ASP A 181 -12.13 -6.45 -25.53
C ASP A 181 -13.05 -5.44 -26.23
N ILE A 182 -12.54 -4.71 -27.23
CA ILE A 182 -13.33 -3.79 -28.06
C ILE A 182 -14.42 -4.56 -28.80
N ASP A 183 -14.06 -5.66 -29.46
CA ASP A 183 -14.99 -6.46 -30.25
C ASP A 183 -16.09 -7.07 -29.37
N ALA A 184 -15.71 -7.59 -28.19
CA ALA A 184 -16.66 -8.08 -27.19
C ALA A 184 -17.59 -6.97 -26.67
N PHE A 185 -17.04 -5.77 -26.41
CA PHE A 185 -17.82 -4.64 -25.93
C PHE A 185 -18.83 -4.14 -26.98
N LEU A 186 -18.42 -3.98 -28.24
CA LEU A 186 -19.29 -3.55 -29.33
C LEU A 186 -20.37 -4.58 -29.65
N LYS A 187 -20.04 -5.88 -29.58
CA LYS A 187 -21.01 -6.96 -29.73
C LYS A 187 -22.10 -6.92 -28.65
N ALA A 188 -21.72 -6.63 -27.41
CA ALA A 188 -22.65 -6.47 -26.29
C ALA A 188 -23.43 -5.14 -26.35
N ASN A 189 -22.88 -4.12 -27.02
CA ASN A 189 -23.46 -2.77 -27.08
C ASN A 189 -23.52 -2.22 -28.53
N PRO A 190 -24.41 -2.77 -29.40
CA PRO A 190 -24.42 -2.42 -30.83
C PRO A 190 -24.73 -0.95 -31.16
N SER A 191 -25.27 -0.20 -30.20
CA SER A 191 -25.58 1.23 -30.36
C SER A 191 -24.40 2.15 -30.10
N ILE A 192 -23.27 1.63 -29.59
CA ILE A 192 -22.08 2.40 -29.23
C ILE A 192 -21.06 2.29 -30.35
N LYS A 193 -20.42 3.40 -30.72
CA LYS A 193 -19.32 3.39 -31.70
C LYS A 193 -18.00 3.16 -31.01
N LYS A 194 -17.01 2.67 -31.76
CA LYS A 194 -15.66 2.37 -31.22
C LYS A 194 -15.00 3.59 -30.59
N GLU A 195 -15.22 4.76 -31.17
CA GLU A 195 -14.61 6.03 -30.74
C GLU A 195 -15.21 6.54 -29.42
N ASP A 196 -16.42 6.08 -29.08
CA ASP A 196 -17.14 6.47 -27.87
C ASP A 196 -16.80 5.57 -26.67
N ILE A 197 -15.97 4.52 -26.85
CA ILE A 197 -15.58 3.61 -25.78
C ILE A 197 -14.52 4.29 -24.89
N PRO A 198 -14.80 4.56 -23.61
CA PRO A 198 -13.83 5.16 -22.72
C PRO A 198 -12.65 4.22 -22.45
N THR A 199 -11.45 4.79 -22.36
CA THR A 199 -10.20 4.03 -22.26
C THR A 199 -10.11 3.16 -21.00
N ASP A 200 -10.76 3.54 -19.90
CA ASP A 200 -10.71 2.78 -18.64
C ASP A 200 -11.30 1.38 -18.78
N LEU A 201 -12.34 1.21 -19.61
CA LEU A 201 -12.97 -0.08 -19.87
C LEU A 201 -12.08 -1.03 -20.68
N LEU A 202 -11.07 -0.48 -21.36
CA LEU A 202 -10.16 -1.25 -22.22
C LEU A 202 -8.77 -1.41 -21.59
N THR A 203 -8.44 -0.64 -20.57
CA THR A 203 -7.10 -0.61 -19.97
C THR A 203 -7.11 -1.19 -18.57
N ALA A 204 -6.29 -2.23 -18.37
CA ALA A 204 -6.14 -2.86 -17.08
C ALA A 204 -5.52 -1.90 -16.05
N SER A 205 -5.95 -2.00 -14.80
CA SER A 205 -5.42 -1.20 -13.71
C SER A 205 -4.04 -1.68 -13.25
N GLY A 206 -3.23 -0.78 -12.70
CA GLY A 206 -1.88 -1.10 -12.21
C GLY A 206 -1.88 -2.07 -11.01
N SER A 207 -2.90 -2.02 -10.16
CA SER A 207 -3.07 -2.97 -9.05
C SER A 207 -3.81 -4.24 -9.45
N GLY A 208 -4.55 -4.23 -10.55
CA GLY A 208 -5.49 -5.30 -10.90
C GLY A 208 -6.69 -5.42 -9.94
N LEU A 209 -6.83 -4.50 -8.97
CA LEU A 209 -7.86 -4.53 -7.93
C LEU A 209 -8.66 -3.23 -7.85
N ASP A 210 -8.56 -2.38 -8.88
CA ASP A 210 -9.20 -1.07 -8.92
C ASP A 210 -10.74 -1.14 -8.82
N PRO A 211 -11.35 -0.55 -7.79
CA PRO A 211 -12.80 -0.51 -7.64
C PRO A 211 -13.45 0.64 -8.43
N HIS A 212 -12.66 1.46 -9.13
CA HIS A 212 -13.12 2.69 -9.75
C HIS A 212 -13.07 2.65 -11.28
N ILE A 213 -14.00 3.39 -11.89
CA ILE A 213 -14.01 3.77 -13.30
C ILE A 213 -14.36 5.26 -13.44
N SER A 214 -14.09 5.86 -14.59
CA SER A 214 -14.55 7.22 -14.89
C SER A 214 -16.09 7.32 -15.00
N PRO A 215 -16.68 8.50 -14.73
CA PRO A 215 -18.10 8.76 -14.99
C PRO A 215 -18.54 8.48 -16.43
N GLU A 216 -17.65 8.72 -17.39
CA GLU A 216 -17.87 8.45 -18.81
C GLU A 216 -18.01 6.94 -19.06
N SER A 217 -17.13 6.13 -18.44
CA SER A 217 -17.19 4.66 -18.46
C SER A 217 -18.46 4.10 -17.82
N ALA A 218 -18.98 4.76 -16.79
CA ALA A 218 -20.26 4.41 -16.20
C ALA A 218 -21.42 4.76 -17.13
N ALA A 219 -21.39 5.96 -17.74
CA ALA A 219 -22.44 6.48 -18.59
C ALA A 219 -22.70 5.61 -19.83
N VAL A 220 -21.65 5.13 -20.49
CA VAL A 220 -21.79 4.26 -21.68
C VAL A 220 -22.47 2.92 -21.38
N GLN A 221 -22.42 2.45 -20.13
CA GLN A 221 -23.04 1.18 -19.73
C GLN A 221 -24.52 1.32 -19.37
N ILE A 222 -25.03 2.55 -19.14
CA ILE A 222 -26.39 2.77 -18.61
C ILE A 222 -27.47 2.16 -19.51
N LEU A 223 -27.35 2.29 -20.84
CA LEU A 223 -28.35 1.75 -21.76
C LEU A 223 -28.44 0.22 -21.71
N ALA A 224 -27.31 -0.46 -21.56
CA ALA A 224 -27.28 -1.90 -21.38
C ALA A 224 -27.90 -2.32 -20.04
N LEU A 225 -27.59 -1.57 -18.97
CA LEU A 225 -28.15 -1.78 -17.65
C LEU A 225 -29.67 -1.57 -17.62
N VAL A 226 -30.21 -0.56 -18.30
CA VAL A 226 -31.67 -0.37 -18.44
C VAL A 226 -32.31 -1.63 -19.03
N LYS A 227 -31.73 -2.18 -20.10
CA LYS A 227 -32.27 -3.38 -20.78
C LYS A 227 -32.21 -4.63 -19.89
N SER A 228 -31.14 -4.81 -19.12
CA SER A 228 -30.94 -6.01 -18.31
C SER A 228 -31.66 -5.97 -16.96
N THR A 229 -31.79 -4.78 -16.37
CA THR A 229 -32.38 -4.60 -15.03
C THR A 229 -33.85 -4.21 -15.06
N GLY A 230 -34.32 -3.57 -16.14
CA GLY A 230 -35.64 -2.95 -16.21
C GLY A 230 -35.76 -1.64 -15.41
N LEU A 231 -34.69 -1.16 -14.78
CA LEU A 231 -34.67 0.13 -14.08
C LEU A 231 -34.70 1.29 -15.07
N SER A 232 -35.29 2.43 -14.66
CA SER A 232 -35.29 3.62 -15.49
C SER A 232 -33.87 4.21 -15.62
N LYS A 233 -33.63 4.87 -16.76
CA LYS A 233 -32.36 5.57 -17.02
C LYS A 233 -32.02 6.56 -15.92
N ASP A 234 -32.97 7.41 -15.52
CA ASP A 234 -32.78 8.43 -14.47
C ASP A 234 -32.40 7.83 -13.12
N LYS A 235 -32.95 6.65 -12.80
CA LYS A 235 -32.62 5.94 -11.57
C LYS A 235 -31.17 5.45 -11.59
N LEU A 236 -30.73 4.86 -12.69
CA LEU A 236 -29.33 4.41 -12.87
C LEU A 236 -28.36 5.58 -12.87
N GLU A 237 -28.68 6.69 -13.54
CA GLU A 237 -27.87 7.92 -13.50
C GLU A 237 -27.75 8.48 -12.08
N THR A 238 -28.84 8.44 -11.30
CA THR A 238 -28.83 8.84 -9.89
C THR A 238 -27.94 7.94 -9.05
N ILE A 239 -28.00 6.61 -9.26
CA ILE A 239 -27.13 5.65 -8.57
C ILE A 239 -25.66 5.94 -8.89
N VAL A 240 -25.31 6.15 -10.16
CA VAL A 240 -23.95 6.49 -10.58
C VAL A 240 -23.50 7.80 -9.93
N LYS A 241 -24.34 8.84 -9.96
CA LYS A 241 -24.04 10.14 -9.36
C LYS A 241 -23.78 10.03 -7.86
N ASN A 242 -24.60 9.30 -7.12
CA ASN A 242 -24.47 9.11 -5.68
C ASN A 242 -23.19 8.36 -5.30
N ASN A 243 -22.66 7.56 -6.22
CA ASN A 243 -21.44 6.78 -6.04
C ASN A 243 -20.23 7.37 -6.76
N THR A 244 -20.37 8.59 -7.29
CA THR A 244 -19.27 9.36 -7.87
C THR A 244 -18.55 10.16 -6.77
N GLN A 245 -17.24 10.01 -6.68
CA GLN A 245 -16.37 10.79 -5.82
C GLN A 245 -15.66 11.88 -6.63
N GLY A 246 -15.54 13.06 -6.03
CA GLY A 246 -14.83 14.19 -6.61
C GLY A 246 -13.31 14.11 -6.39
N LYS A 247 -12.60 15.06 -6.99
CA LYS A 247 -11.17 15.24 -6.80
C LYS A 247 -10.85 15.53 -5.34
N ALA A 248 -9.76 14.97 -4.83
CA ALA A 248 -9.29 15.28 -3.48
C ALA A 248 -8.89 16.76 -3.41
N PHE A 249 -9.45 17.49 -2.43
CA PHE A 249 -9.33 18.94 -2.30
C PHE A 249 -9.76 19.73 -3.54
N GLY A 250 -10.55 19.13 -4.44
CA GLY A 250 -10.96 19.73 -5.71
C GLY A 250 -9.90 19.76 -6.81
N VAL A 251 -8.64 19.40 -6.51
CA VAL A 251 -7.50 19.55 -7.44
C VAL A 251 -6.74 18.26 -7.71
N PHE A 252 -6.69 17.32 -6.76
CA PHE A 252 -5.91 16.10 -6.91
C PHE A 252 -6.76 14.92 -7.41
N GLY A 253 -6.25 14.25 -8.45
CA GLY A 253 -6.88 13.10 -9.06
C GLY A 253 -8.04 13.45 -9.98
N GLU A 254 -8.91 12.46 -10.20
CA GLU A 254 -10.01 12.52 -11.16
C GLU A 254 -11.35 12.21 -10.46
N LYS A 255 -12.45 12.47 -11.17
CA LYS A 255 -13.75 12.00 -10.71
C LYS A 255 -13.83 10.51 -10.94
N THR A 256 -14.29 9.77 -9.94
CA THR A 256 -14.33 8.30 -10.00
C THR A 256 -15.66 7.77 -9.53
N VAL A 257 -16.14 6.71 -10.17
CA VAL A 257 -17.35 5.99 -9.80
C VAL A 257 -16.94 4.67 -9.15
N ASN A 258 -17.43 4.40 -7.95
CA ASN A 258 -17.15 3.13 -7.26
C ASN A 258 -18.10 2.03 -7.73
N VAL A 259 -17.57 1.05 -8.46
CA VAL A 259 -18.37 0.00 -9.14
C VAL A 259 -19.09 -0.90 -8.15
N LEU A 260 -18.43 -1.31 -7.06
CA LEU A 260 -19.05 -2.15 -6.03
C LEU A 260 -20.26 -1.46 -5.41
N LYS A 261 -20.15 -0.17 -5.06
CA LYS A 261 -21.27 0.58 -4.46
C LYS A 261 -22.42 0.79 -5.45
N VAL A 262 -22.12 1.08 -6.72
CA VAL A 262 -23.15 1.15 -7.77
C VAL A 262 -23.90 -0.18 -7.87
N ASN A 263 -23.18 -1.30 -7.92
CA ASN A 263 -23.80 -2.62 -8.05
C ASN A 263 -24.59 -3.02 -6.82
N LEU A 264 -24.19 -2.56 -5.64
CA LEU A 264 -24.95 -2.73 -4.40
C LEU A 264 -26.28 -1.98 -4.43
N ASP A 265 -26.29 -0.74 -4.91
CA ASP A 265 -27.52 0.04 -5.05
C ASP A 265 -28.44 -0.59 -6.11
N ILE A 266 -27.89 -1.04 -7.25
CA ILE A 266 -28.66 -1.79 -8.26
C ILE A 266 -29.25 -3.07 -7.65
N ALA A 267 -28.44 -3.86 -6.95
CA ALA A 267 -28.90 -5.10 -6.30
C ALA A 267 -30.02 -4.84 -5.28
N LYS A 268 -29.95 -3.72 -4.56
CA LYS A 268 -31.00 -3.28 -3.62
C LYS A 268 -32.30 -2.95 -4.34
N GLU A 269 -32.26 -2.19 -5.43
CA GLU A 269 -33.44 -1.86 -6.25
C GLU A 269 -34.07 -3.12 -6.88
N LEU A 270 -33.24 -4.10 -7.25
CA LEU A 270 -33.68 -5.40 -7.74
C LEU A 270 -34.17 -6.36 -6.62
N GLY A 271 -34.12 -5.94 -5.35
CA GLY A 271 -34.57 -6.74 -4.21
C GLY A 271 -33.72 -7.99 -3.93
N LEU A 272 -32.48 -8.05 -4.40
CA LEU A 272 -31.64 -9.25 -4.33
C LEU A 272 -31.21 -9.60 -2.90
N PHE A 273 -31.19 -8.64 -1.98
CA PHE A 273 -30.82 -8.87 -0.57
C PHE A 273 -31.95 -9.43 0.28
N ASN A 274 -33.18 -9.45 -0.23
CA ASN A 274 -34.36 -9.88 0.53
C ASN A 274 -34.74 -11.35 0.25
N LYS A 275 -34.07 -12.01 -0.70
CA LYS A 275 -34.25 -13.44 -0.94
C LYS A 275 -33.52 -14.23 0.15
N LYS A 276 -34.29 -14.80 1.07
CA LYS A 276 -33.83 -15.81 2.03
C LYS A 276 -33.46 -17.11 1.31
#